data_AF-A0A7Y1ZF53-F1
#
_entry.id   AF-A0A7Y1ZF53-F1
#
_cell.length_a   1.000
_cell.length_b   1.000
_cell.length_c   1.000
_cell.angle_alpha   90.00
_cell.angle_beta   90.00
_cell.angle_gamma   90.00
#
_symmetry.space_group_name_H-M   'P 1'
#
loop_
_entity.id
_entity.type
_entity.pdbx_description
1 polymer ?
#
loop_
_entity_poly.entity_id
_entity_poly.type
_entity_poly.pdbx_seq_one_letter_code
_entity_poly.pdbx_strand_id
1 'polypeptide(L)'
;MTDVYVIRNQLGHYWGKNKSWQDGRDPHAVLRTKHEDEAVNTLFELSSKDFELRGEVLGAALSERGEPVLEPSEYPLPAEPEAGARAEVTEPAATGEQDASAEQPPDSERAAPTA
;
A
#
# COMPACT_ATOMS: atom_id res chain seq x y z
N MET A 1 -23.58 -7.59 -10.40
CA MET A 1 -22.34 -7.99 -9.70
C MET A 1 -21.23 -7.14 -10.26
N THR A 2 -20.40 -6.57 -9.41
CA THR A 2 -19.09 -6.03 -9.81
C THR A 2 -18.12 -7.21 -9.92
N ASP A 3 -17.29 -7.24 -10.96
CA ASP A 3 -16.38 -8.36 -11.21
C ASP A 3 -15.00 -8.15 -10.59
N VAL A 4 -14.50 -6.90 -10.61
CA VAL A 4 -13.22 -6.50 -10.02
C VAL A 4 -13.29 -5.09 -9.45
N TYR A 5 -12.39 -4.78 -8.53
CA TYR A 5 -12.23 -3.44 -7.99
C TYR A 5 -10.93 -2.81 -8.48
N VAL A 6 -11.00 -1.53 -8.80
CA VAL A 6 -9.86 -0.70 -9.25
C VAL A 6 -9.83 0.58 -8.43
N ILE A 7 -8.68 1.25 -8.40
CA ILE A 7 -8.49 2.49 -7.64
C ILE A 7 -8.36 3.63 -8.64
N ARG A 8 -9.16 4.69 -8.47
CA ARG A 8 -9.15 5.90 -9.30
C ARG A 8 -8.81 7.11 -8.46
N ASN A 9 -8.02 8.06 -8.96
CA ASN A 9 -7.78 9.35 -8.31
C ASN A 9 -8.79 10.42 -8.75
N GLN A 10 -8.70 11.62 -8.16
CA GLN A 10 -9.56 12.76 -8.48
C GLN A 10 -9.43 13.29 -9.92
N LEU A 11 -8.37 12.92 -10.64
CA LEU A 11 -8.15 13.27 -12.04
C LEU A 11 -8.61 12.16 -13.00
N GLY A 12 -9.23 11.09 -12.49
CA GLY A 12 -9.67 9.96 -13.30
C GLY A 12 -8.56 8.97 -13.68
N HIS A 13 -7.34 9.12 -13.15
CA HIS A 13 -6.26 8.16 -13.38
C HIS A 13 -6.45 6.91 -12.52
N TYR A 14 -6.02 5.78 -13.04
CA TYR A 14 -6.11 4.48 -12.39
C TYR A 14 -4.77 4.03 -11.82
N TRP A 15 -4.80 3.37 -10.67
CA TRP A 15 -3.58 2.84 -10.07
C TRP A 15 -3.05 1.62 -10.84
N GLY A 16 -1.79 1.67 -11.26
CA GLY A 16 -1.13 0.65 -12.07
C GLY A 16 -0.44 -0.45 -11.25
N LYS A 17 -0.23 -1.62 -11.87
CA LYS A 17 0.51 -2.75 -11.29
C LYS A 17 1.98 -2.42 -11.02
N ASN A 18 2.54 -1.54 -11.83
CA ASN A 18 3.89 -0.96 -11.70
C ASN A 18 3.99 0.13 -10.62
N LYS A 19 2.92 0.36 -9.84
CA LYS A 19 2.85 1.38 -8.78
C LYS A 19 2.98 2.81 -9.32
N SER A 20 2.45 3.08 -10.52
CA SER A 20 2.28 4.42 -11.09
C SER A 20 0.83 4.68 -11.48
N TRP A 21 0.45 5.96 -11.63
CA TRP A 21 -0.86 6.35 -12.16
C TRP A 21 -0.92 6.16 -13.67
N GLN A 22 -2.03 5.60 -14.16
CA GLN A 22 -2.29 5.28 -15.57
C GLN A 22 -3.55 6.01 -16.07
N ASP A 23 -3.58 6.36 -17.35
CA ASP A 23 -4.71 7.07 -17.97
C ASP A 23 -5.94 6.19 -18.23
N GLY A 24 -5.83 4.86 -18.06
CA GLY A 24 -6.94 3.91 -18.26
C GLY A 24 -7.11 3.43 -19.70
N ARG A 25 -6.25 3.84 -20.65
CA ARG A 25 -6.31 3.34 -22.05
C ARG A 25 -5.81 1.91 -22.20
N ASP A 26 -4.94 1.47 -21.30
CA ASP A 26 -4.48 0.09 -21.19
C ASP A 26 -5.04 -0.56 -19.91
N PRO A 27 -6.17 -1.29 -19.99
CA PRO A 27 -6.75 -2.00 -18.85
C PRO A 27 -5.82 -3.05 -18.24
N HIS A 28 -4.87 -3.59 -19.01
CA HIS A 28 -3.92 -4.59 -18.51
C HIS A 28 -2.88 -3.99 -17.56
N ALA A 29 -2.57 -2.70 -17.70
CA ALA A 29 -1.65 -2.00 -16.82
C ALA A 29 -2.25 -1.71 -15.43
N VAL A 30 -3.58 -1.65 -15.33
CA VAL A 30 -4.30 -1.28 -14.11
C VAL A 30 -4.29 -2.40 -13.08
N LEU A 31 -4.07 -2.03 -11.81
CA LEU A 31 -4.20 -2.94 -10.67
C LEU A 31 -5.69 -3.27 -10.49
N ARG A 32 -5.99 -4.57 -10.48
CA ARG A 32 -7.32 -5.11 -10.22
C ARG A 32 -7.26 -5.97 -8.97
N THR A 33 -8.21 -5.79 -8.06
CA THR A 33 -8.42 -6.66 -6.92
C THR A 33 -9.74 -7.40 -7.07
N LYS A 34 -9.80 -8.59 -6.47
CA LYS A 34 -11.02 -9.39 -6.46
C LYS A 34 -11.99 -8.87 -5.40
N HIS A 35 -11.44 -8.43 -4.28
CA HIS A 35 -12.22 -7.94 -3.15
C HIS A 35 -12.04 -6.43 -2.97
N GLU A 36 -13.10 -5.78 -2.50
CA GLU A 36 -13.13 -4.32 -2.31
C GLU A 36 -12.17 -3.88 -1.21
N ASP A 37 -12.09 -4.65 -0.12
CA ASP A 37 -11.22 -4.37 1.02
C ASP A 37 -9.73 -4.34 0.64
N GLU A 38 -9.30 -5.18 -0.31
CA GLU A 38 -7.93 -5.14 -0.85
C GLU A 38 -7.62 -3.81 -1.55
N ALA A 39 -8.58 -3.30 -2.34
CA ALA A 39 -8.45 -2.02 -3.01
C ALA A 39 -8.51 -0.86 -2.01
N VAL A 40 -9.39 -0.93 -1.00
CA VAL A 40 -9.48 0.06 0.09
C VAL A 40 -8.19 0.11 0.89
N ASN A 41 -7.60 -1.04 1.24
CA ASN A 41 -6.33 -1.09 1.95
C ASN A 41 -5.20 -0.45 1.13
N THR A 42 -5.15 -0.73 -0.17
CA THR A 42 -4.19 -0.09 -1.08
C THR A 42 -4.41 1.43 -1.16
N LEU A 43 -5.66 1.88 -1.27
CA LEU A 43 -5.99 3.31 -1.30
C LEU A 43 -5.60 4.00 0.01
N PHE A 44 -5.77 3.34 1.16
CA PHE A 44 -5.32 3.84 2.45
C PHE A 44 -3.80 4.03 2.48
N GLU A 45 -3.03 3.03 2.01
CA GLU A 45 -1.58 3.14 1.90
C GLU A 45 -1.14 4.32 1.00
N LEU A 46 -1.82 4.54 -0.13
CA LEU A 46 -1.55 5.68 -1.01
C LEU A 46 -1.85 7.01 -0.32
N SER A 47 -3.00 7.10 0.33
CA SER A 47 -3.45 8.33 1.02
C SER A 47 -2.59 8.66 2.25
N SER A 48 -1.94 7.67 2.86
CA SER A 48 -0.98 7.88 3.95
C SER A 48 0.33 8.52 3.48
N LYS A 49 0.70 8.36 2.21
CA LYS A 49 1.91 8.92 1.59
C LYS A 49 1.65 10.28 0.96
N ASP A 50 0.46 10.46 0.39
CA ASP A 50 -0.02 11.69 -0.21
C ASP A 50 -1.38 12.04 0.41
N PHE A 51 -1.38 12.97 1.37
CA PHE A 51 -2.58 13.40 2.07
C PHE A 51 -3.49 14.30 1.21
N GLU A 52 -3.03 14.78 0.07
CA GLU A 52 -3.82 15.57 -0.89
C GLU A 52 -4.54 14.67 -1.90
N LEU A 53 -4.10 13.41 -2.04
CA LEU A 53 -4.78 12.41 -2.85
C LEU A 53 -6.24 12.25 -2.39
N ARG A 54 -7.17 12.28 -3.36
CA ARG A 54 -8.59 11.99 -3.15
C ARG A 54 -8.96 10.86 -4.10
N GLY A 55 -8.52 9.66 -3.73
CA GLY A 55 -8.84 8.45 -4.48
C GLY A 55 -10.15 7.82 -4.03
N GLU A 56 -10.71 6.99 -4.91
CA GLU A 56 -11.89 6.18 -4.69
C GLU A 56 -11.67 4.76 -5.21
N VAL A 57 -12.39 3.80 -4.63
CA VAL A 57 -12.44 2.42 -5.12
C VAL A 57 -13.68 2.29 -6.00
N LEU A 58 -13.48 1.85 -7.24
CA LEU A 58 -14.54 1.64 -8.21
C LEU A 58 -14.70 0.17 -8.50
N GLY A 59 -15.96 -0.27 -8.53
CA GLY A 59 -16.31 -1.55 -9.09
C GLY A 59 -16.37 -1.48 -10.62
N ALA A 60 -15.53 -2.26 -11.30
CA ALA A 60 -15.52 -2.36 -12.76
C ALA A 60 -16.07 -3.73 -13.20
N ALA A 61 -16.94 -3.71 -14.22
CA ALA A 61 -17.37 -4.90 -14.92
C ALA A 61 -16.25 -5.38 -15.86
N LEU A 62 -16.15 -6.69 -16.06
CA LEU A 62 -15.22 -7.25 -17.04
C LEU A 62 -15.88 -7.29 -18.43
N SER A 63 -15.10 -6.99 -19.45
CA SER A 63 -15.44 -7.22 -20.85
C SER A 63 -15.48 -8.72 -21.17
N GLU A 64 -15.96 -9.10 -22.34
CA GLU A 64 -15.91 -10.48 -22.84
C GLU A 64 -14.48 -11.05 -22.92
N ARG A 65 -13.47 -10.17 -22.94
CA ARG A 65 -12.04 -10.52 -22.94
C ARG A 65 -11.44 -10.63 -21.53
N GLY A 66 -12.23 -10.39 -20.49
CA GLY A 66 -11.77 -10.43 -19.09
C GLY A 66 -10.96 -9.21 -18.66
N GLU A 67 -11.15 -8.08 -19.36
CA GLU A 67 -10.51 -6.80 -19.07
C GLU A 67 -11.50 -5.86 -18.37
N PRO A 68 -11.10 -5.09 -17.34
CA PRO A 68 -12.00 -4.13 -16.74
C PRO A 68 -12.40 -3.06 -17.75
N VAL A 69 -13.69 -2.76 -17.84
CA VAL A 69 -14.20 -1.65 -18.65
C VAL A 69 -13.93 -0.36 -17.90
N LEU A 70 -12.94 0.41 -18.36
CA LEU A 70 -12.48 1.65 -17.75
C LEU A 70 -12.75 2.84 -18.68
N GLU A 71 -13.10 3.97 -18.11
CA GLU A 71 -13.24 5.23 -18.84
C GLU A 71 -11.88 5.94 -18.81
N PRO A 72 -11.22 6.18 -19.97
CA PRO A 72 -9.94 6.86 -19.98
C PRO A 72 -10.03 8.26 -19.36
N SER A 73 -9.01 8.64 -18.59
CA SER A 73 -8.90 9.98 -18.04
C SER A 73 -8.78 11.03 -19.14
N GLU A 74 -9.49 12.15 -18.97
CA GLU A 74 -9.37 13.34 -19.82
C GLU A 74 -8.14 14.19 -19.47
N TYR A 75 -7.55 13.98 -18.28
CA TYR A 75 -6.41 14.74 -17.79
C TYR A 75 -5.10 14.03 -18.11
N PRO A 76 -4.06 14.75 -18.57
CA PRO A 76 -2.75 14.16 -18.77
C PRO A 76 -2.19 13.61 -17.45
N LEU A 77 -1.42 12.54 -17.52
CA LEU A 77 -0.73 12.01 -16.35
C LEU A 77 0.22 13.08 -15.79
N PRO A 78 0.23 13.31 -14.46
CA PRO A 78 1.22 14.17 -13.86
C PRO A 78 2.61 13.61 -14.14
N ALA A 79 3.55 14.47 -14.53
CA ALA A 79 4.94 14.06 -14.62
C ALA A 79 5.38 13.56 -13.24
N GLU A 80 5.85 12.31 -13.16
CA GLU A 80 6.39 11.80 -11.92
C GLU A 80 7.54 12.74 -11.48
N PRO A 81 7.58 13.19 -10.22
CA PRO A 81 8.77 13.85 -9.74
C PRO A 81 9.90 12.83 -9.86
N GLU A 82 10.91 13.14 -10.68
CA GLU A 82 12.18 12.41 -10.75
C GLU A 82 12.55 12.06 -9.31
N ALA A 83 12.63 10.77 -8.97
CA ALA A 83 12.91 10.30 -7.63
C ALA A 83 14.31 10.75 -7.21
N GLY A 84 14.39 12.00 -6.74
CA GLY A 84 15.59 12.63 -6.22
C GLY A 84 15.97 11.91 -4.95
N ALA A 85 17.05 11.14 -5.04
CA ALA A 85 17.88 10.66 -3.95
C ALA A 85 17.09 10.10 -2.74
N ARG A 86 16.91 8.78 -2.74
CA ARG A 86 16.91 8.02 -1.49
C ARG A 86 18.20 8.39 -0.74
N ALA A 87 18.12 9.34 0.18
CA ALA A 87 19.18 9.56 1.14
C ALA A 87 19.30 8.23 1.91
N GLU A 88 20.38 7.51 1.64
CA GLU A 88 20.84 6.43 2.49
C GLU A 88 21.01 7.01 3.89
N VAL A 89 20.05 6.71 4.77
CA VAL A 89 20.26 6.86 6.21
C VAL A 89 21.27 5.76 6.55
N THR A 90 22.55 6.09 6.42
CA THR A 90 23.64 5.28 6.95
C THR A 90 23.43 5.18 8.45
N GLU A 91 23.00 4.02 8.92
CA GLU A 91 23.13 3.62 10.32
C GLU A 91 24.61 3.74 10.71
N PRO A 92 25.00 4.54 11.72
CA PRO A 92 26.30 4.37 12.31
C PRO A 92 26.23 3.21 13.31
N ALA A 93 26.84 2.10 12.93
CA ALA A 93 27.13 0.99 13.83
C ALA A 93 28.14 1.42 14.93
N ALA A 94 27.71 1.22 16.18
CA ALA A 94 28.42 0.86 17.41
C ALA A 94 29.92 1.16 17.64
N THR A 95 30.26 1.65 18.84
CA THR A 95 31.34 1.15 19.74
C THR A 95 31.02 1.64 21.18
N GLY A 96 30.70 0.77 22.15
CA GLY A 96 31.60 0.27 23.24
C GLY A 96 31.63 1.26 24.43
N GLU A 97 31.42 0.97 25.72
CA GLU A 97 31.63 -0.20 26.59
C GLU A 97 30.62 -0.15 27.78
N GLN A 98 29.99 -1.27 28.12
CA GLN A 98 30.13 -2.06 29.37
C GLN A 98 30.01 -1.30 30.71
N ASP A 99 28.90 -1.50 31.42
CA ASP A 99 28.96 -1.72 32.87
C ASP A 99 28.01 -2.86 33.24
N ALA A 100 28.56 -3.81 34.00
CA ALA A 100 27.96 -5.09 34.31
C ALA A 100 27.14 -5.00 35.59
N SER A 101 25.92 -5.53 35.58
CA SER A 101 25.38 -6.22 36.75
C SER A 101 24.26 -7.16 36.33
N ALA A 102 24.55 -8.43 36.47
CA ALA A 102 23.64 -9.54 36.28
C ALA A 102 22.57 -9.53 37.37
N GLU A 103 21.32 -9.76 36.99
CA GLU A 103 20.43 -10.52 37.87
C GLU A 103 19.45 -11.32 37.01
N GLN A 104 19.53 -12.65 37.17
CA GLN A 104 18.71 -13.64 36.47
C GLN A 104 17.26 -13.61 36.98
N PRO A 105 16.28 -13.98 36.15
CA PRO A 105 14.93 -14.21 36.61
C PRO A 105 14.85 -15.59 37.32
N PRO A 106 14.16 -15.72 38.47
CA PRO A 106 13.76 -17.04 38.91
C PRO A 106 12.52 -17.49 38.12
N ASP A 107 12.72 -18.64 37.48
CA ASP A 107 11.77 -19.50 36.81
C ASP A 107 10.63 -19.97 37.73
N SER A 108 9.51 -20.30 37.09
CA SER A 108 8.26 -20.79 37.68
C SER A 108 8.46 -22.04 38.54
N GLU A 109 7.84 -22.14 39.72
CA GLU A 109 7.22 -23.41 40.15
C GLU A 109 6.27 -23.23 41.36
N ARG A 110 5.03 -23.71 41.18
CA ARG A 110 4.08 -24.32 42.14
C ARG A 110 4.28 -24.03 43.64
N ALA A 111 3.21 -23.56 44.27
CA ALA A 111 2.30 -24.44 45.03
C ALA A 111 1.26 -23.61 45.81
N ALA A 112 -0.03 -23.87 45.56
CA ALA A 112 -1.00 -23.77 46.65
C ALA A 112 -0.60 -24.78 47.73
N PRO A 113 -0.71 -24.45 49.03
CA PRO A 113 -1.87 -24.97 49.75
C PRO A 113 -2.40 -24.09 50.90
N THR A 114 -3.73 -24.21 51.07
CA THR A 114 -4.49 -24.39 52.32
C THR A 114 -4.46 -23.31 53.43
N ALA A 115 -5.65 -22.85 53.81
CA ALA A 115 -6.27 -23.08 55.12
C ALA A 115 -7.75 -22.67 55.06
#